data_AF-A0AA88GDD9-F1
#
_entry.id   AF-A0AA88GDD9-F1
#
_cell.length_a   1.000
_cell.length_b   1.000
_cell.length_c   1.000
_cell.angle_alpha   90.00
_cell.angle_beta   90.00
_cell.angle_gamma   90.00
#
_symmetry.space_group_name_H-M   'P 1'
#
loop_
_entity.id
_entity.type
_entity.pdbx_description
1 polymer ?
#
loop_
_entity_poly.entity_id
_entity_poly.type
_entity_poly.pdbx_seq_one_letter_code
_entity_poly.pdbx_strand_id
1 'polypeptide(L)'
;MPKEKSSKKVTTGGSASKASKTASSTTTTSESSKSNSKPAGKIKMKFPCTHAFECTSGEILWGQIQCLIKGSKTKAHDGVNGPISSGFGGTILQSEFCYRAAARKGKWVVERFVNSEDKWVGGFIVHHEDISGKELLERCSSIGISLAQSHEDKQIVYVNRYDWSWHSGSSTEVGKELKLYKSHKKKKKDDDEDYRGSDEESGSGYDSEECERLGGNFQMIDASEYDSVMKLLSSKHPEECIQYRAPSGTLCGVHVCGEDTEYELGWLVFSGKKHSDFPESDELIGVVYDSSYCALEGDFEVE
;
A
#
# COMPACT_ATOMS: atom_id res chain seq x y z
N MET A 1 -59.37 -3.56 -9.61
CA MET A 1 -60.11 -2.88 -10.72
C MET A 1 -59.62 -1.44 -10.83
N PRO A 2 -59.48 -0.92 -12.05
CA PRO A 2 -58.43 0.04 -12.42
C PRO A 2 -58.91 1.49 -12.44
N LYS A 3 -57.98 2.44 -12.32
CA LYS A 3 -58.11 3.76 -12.94
C LYS A 3 -56.80 4.14 -13.62
N GLU A 4 -56.84 4.02 -14.94
CA GLU A 4 -55.93 4.61 -15.90
C GLU A 4 -55.78 6.12 -15.67
N LYS A 5 -54.56 6.64 -15.80
CA LYS A 5 -54.35 8.04 -16.14
C LYS A 5 -53.37 8.16 -17.30
N SER A 6 -53.98 8.57 -18.40
CA SER A 6 -53.46 9.10 -19.67
C SER A 6 -52.14 9.88 -19.59
N SER A 7 -51.19 9.40 -20.39
CA SER A 7 -50.45 10.12 -21.44
C SER A 7 -50.49 11.66 -21.44
N LYS A 8 -49.29 12.27 -21.36
CA LYS A 8 -48.99 13.57 -21.97
C LYS A 8 -47.81 13.43 -22.93
N LYS A 9 -48.14 13.70 -24.19
CA LYS A 9 -47.30 13.80 -25.38
C LYS A 9 -46.56 15.14 -25.35
N VAL A 10 -45.22 15.13 -25.33
CA VAL A 10 -44.41 16.31 -25.65
C VAL A 10 -43.65 15.98 -26.92
N THR A 11 -43.91 16.77 -27.96
CA THR A 11 -43.26 16.69 -29.27
C THR A 11 -42.69 18.06 -29.59
N THR A 12 -41.62 18.04 -30.39
CA THR A 12 -41.02 19.11 -31.20
C THR A 12 -39.83 19.87 -30.62
N GLY A 13 -38.77 19.92 -31.43
CA GLY A 13 -37.60 20.74 -31.19
C GLY A 13 -36.33 20.23 -31.88
N GLY A 14 -36.41 19.90 -33.17
CA GLY A 14 -35.20 19.67 -33.97
C GLY A 14 -34.46 20.99 -34.21
N SER A 15 -33.13 20.94 -34.18
CA SER A 15 -32.32 21.90 -34.93
C SER A 15 -31.00 21.26 -35.32
N ALA A 16 -30.85 21.07 -36.62
CA ALA A 16 -29.63 20.68 -37.29
C ALA A 16 -28.90 21.94 -37.74
N SER A 17 -27.61 22.02 -37.41
CA SER A 17 -26.60 22.88 -38.05
C SER A 17 -25.26 22.46 -37.41
N LYS A 18 -24.09 22.45 -38.04
CA LYS A 18 -23.64 22.58 -39.43
C LYS A 18 -22.17 22.16 -39.33
N ALA A 19 -21.67 21.35 -40.28
CA ALA A 19 -20.24 21.09 -40.39
C ALA A 19 -19.48 22.40 -40.69
N SER A 20 -18.38 22.64 -39.99
CA SER A 20 -17.33 23.59 -40.39
C SER A 20 -16.00 22.85 -40.40
N LYS A 21 -15.53 22.59 -41.62
CA LYS A 21 -14.13 22.25 -41.91
C LYS A 21 -13.33 23.55 -41.84
N THR A 22 -12.31 23.60 -40.99
CA THR A 22 -11.21 24.55 -41.16
C THR A 22 -9.90 23.83 -40.87
N ALA A 23 -9.17 23.56 -41.94
CA ALA A 23 -7.77 23.21 -41.89
C ALA A 23 -6.96 24.47 -41.56
N SER A 24 -6.00 24.35 -40.64
CA SER A 24 -4.85 25.25 -40.59
C SER A 24 -3.67 24.47 -40.05
N SER A 25 -2.77 24.18 -40.98
CA SER A 25 -1.44 23.62 -40.76
C SER A 25 -0.52 24.71 -40.21
N THR A 26 -0.01 24.51 -38.99
CA THR A 26 1.18 25.22 -38.53
C THR A 26 2.17 24.20 -38.03
N THR A 27 3.06 23.81 -38.94
CA THR A 27 4.25 23.01 -38.69
C THR A 27 5.19 23.83 -37.80
N THR A 28 5.26 23.48 -36.52
CA THR A 28 6.26 24.03 -35.60
C THR A 28 7.29 22.93 -35.39
N THR A 29 8.43 23.06 -36.05
CA THR A 29 9.64 22.26 -35.86
C THR A 29 10.11 22.44 -34.42
N SER A 30 9.80 21.47 -33.56
CA SER A 30 10.45 21.31 -32.26
C SER A 30 11.76 20.55 -32.46
N GLU A 31 12.87 21.23 -32.20
CA GLU A 31 14.21 20.64 -32.15
C GLU A 31 14.22 19.51 -31.11
N SER A 32 14.43 18.29 -31.57
CA SER A 32 14.67 17.13 -30.73
C SER A 32 16.03 17.29 -30.06
N SER A 33 16.05 17.76 -28.82
CA SER A 33 17.20 17.59 -27.94
C SER A 33 17.37 16.10 -27.64
N LYS A 34 18.34 15.47 -28.31
CA LYS A 34 18.77 14.12 -28.00
C LYS A 34 19.38 14.12 -26.60
N SER A 35 18.59 13.74 -25.60
CA SER A 35 19.13 13.36 -24.30
C SER A 35 19.88 12.04 -24.48
N ASN A 36 21.21 12.11 -24.41
CA ASN A 36 22.06 10.94 -24.25
C ASN A 36 21.89 10.41 -22.81
N SER A 37 20.76 9.75 -22.53
CA SER A 37 20.66 8.90 -21.34
C SER A 37 21.48 7.64 -21.62
N LYS A 38 22.65 7.54 -20.97
CA LYS A 38 23.40 6.28 -20.91
C LYS A 38 22.44 5.16 -20.47
N PRO A 39 22.49 3.96 -21.09
CA PRO A 39 21.72 2.83 -20.60
C PRO A 39 22.19 2.55 -19.17
N ALA A 40 21.25 2.64 -18.22
CA ALA A 40 21.50 2.31 -16.83
C ALA A 40 22.13 0.91 -16.78
N GLY A 41 23.29 0.81 -16.13
CA GLY A 41 23.95 -0.47 -15.94
C GLY A 41 23.00 -1.40 -15.21
N LYS A 42 22.73 -2.58 -15.77
CA LYS A 42 21.88 -3.61 -15.15
C LYS A 42 22.34 -3.87 -13.72
N ILE A 43 21.61 -3.32 -12.75
CA ILE A 43 21.79 -3.63 -11.34
C ILE A 43 21.32 -5.08 -11.18
N LYS A 44 22.25 -6.00 -10.97
CA LYS A 44 21.91 -7.34 -10.46
C LYS A 44 21.44 -7.17 -9.02
N MET A 45 20.16 -6.85 -8.84
CA MET A 45 19.52 -6.93 -7.54
C MET A 45 19.39 -8.40 -7.17
N LYS A 46 20.37 -8.91 -6.40
CA LYS A 46 20.19 -10.13 -5.62
C LYS A 46 19.12 -9.81 -4.59
N PHE A 47 17.94 -10.39 -4.74
CA PHE A 47 16.89 -10.40 -3.73
C PHE A 47 17.49 -11.02 -2.44
N PRO A 48 17.75 -10.25 -1.37
CA PRO A 48 18.41 -10.79 -0.19
C PRO A 48 17.41 -11.38 0.82
N CYS A 49 16.12 -11.35 0.50
CA CYS A 49 15.06 -11.77 1.41
C CYS A 49 14.71 -13.23 1.18
N THR A 50 14.62 -14.02 2.24
CA THR A 50 13.90 -15.30 2.20
C THR A 50 12.49 -15.03 1.67
N HIS A 51 11.97 -15.83 0.75
CA HIS A 51 10.71 -15.55 0.05
C HIS A 51 9.46 -15.69 0.94
N ALA A 52 9.54 -15.63 2.26
CA ALA A 52 8.38 -15.81 3.12
C ALA A 52 8.54 -15.31 4.57
N PHE A 53 7.42 -14.98 5.22
CA PHE A 53 7.29 -14.76 6.67
C PHE A 53 6.11 -15.55 7.24
N GLU A 54 5.98 -15.62 8.55
CA GLU A 54 4.88 -16.33 9.22
C GLU A 54 3.83 -15.34 9.74
N CYS A 55 2.55 -15.63 9.49
CA CYS A 55 1.42 -14.99 10.15
C CYS A 55 0.87 -15.96 11.21
N THR A 56 1.21 -15.69 12.46
CA THR A 56 0.84 -16.52 13.62
C THR A 56 -0.43 -16.05 14.31
N SER A 57 -0.69 -14.74 14.31
CA SER A 57 -1.86 -14.16 14.97
C SER A 57 -3.17 -14.40 14.22
N GLY A 58 -3.11 -14.55 12.90
CA GLY A 58 -4.29 -14.52 12.03
C GLY A 58 -4.73 -13.09 11.67
N GLU A 59 -3.90 -12.09 12.00
CA GLU A 59 -4.12 -10.69 11.66
C GLU A 59 -2.84 -10.13 11.01
N ILE A 60 -3.01 -9.32 9.98
CA ILE A 60 -1.92 -8.60 9.35
C ILE A 60 -2.21 -7.10 9.35
N LEU A 61 -1.19 -6.31 9.67
CA LEU A 61 -1.16 -4.87 9.44
C LEU A 61 -0.48 -4.59 8.10
N TRP A 62 -1.01 -3.66 7.33
CA TRP A 62 -0.54 -3.39 5.97
C TRP A 62 -0.50 -1.90 5.62
N GLY A 63 0.31 -1.57 4.62
CA GLY A 63 0.50 -0.21 4.12
C GLY A 63 1.80 0.42 4.63
N GLN A 64 1.86 1.74 4.67
CA GLN A 64 3.02 2.47 5.19
C GLN A 64 3.00 2.61 6.71
N ILE A 65 4.04 3.14 7.35
CA ILE A 65 4.17 3.14 8.82
C ILE A 65 2.96 3.77 9.52
N GLN A 66 2.47 4.91 9.03
CA GLN A 66 1.28 5.55 9.57
C GLN A 66 0.02 4.69 9.46
N CYS A 67 -0.08 3.87 8.40
CA CYS A 67 -1.13 2.87 8.25
C CYS A 67 -0.97 1.76 9.28
N LEU A 68 0.25 1.25 9.52
CA LEU A 68 0.50 0.27 10.57
C LEU A 68 0.14 0.81 11.96
N ILE A 69 0.47 2.07 12.25
CA ILE A 69 0.13 2.75 13.51
C ILE A 69 -1.38 2.84 13.68
N LYS A 70 -2.11 3.18 12.61
CA LYS A 70 -3.58 3.24 12.66
C LYS A 70 -4.19 1.85 12.79
N GLY A 71 -3.69 0.89 12.04
CA GLY A 71 -4.07 -0.52 12.06
C GLY A 71 -3.85 -1.19 13.42
N SER A 72 -2.76 -0.84 14.12
CA SER A 72 -2.47 -1.37 15.45
C SER A 72 -3.48 -0.89 16.51
N LYS A 73 -4.06 0.31 16.32
CA LYS A 73 -5.03 0.93 17.23
C LYS A 73 -6.49 0.51 16.98
N THR A 74 -6.81 -0.02 15.80
CA THR A 74 -8.17 -0.50 15.49
C THR A 74 -8.36 -1.99 15.84
N LYS A 75 -9.61 -2.39 16.01
CA LYS A 75 -10.04 -3.80 16.14
C LYS A 75 -10.86 -4.28 14.94
N ALA A 76 -11.20 -3.37 14.03
CA ALA A 76 -11.94 -3.70 12.82
C ALA A 76 -10.99 -4.23 11.75
N HIS A 77 -11.53 -5.06 10.86
CA HIS A 77 -10.81 -5.63 9.73
C HIS A 77 -11.29 -5.03 8.41
N ASP A 78 -10.35 -4.79 7.51
CA ASP A 78 -10.64 -4.63 6.10
C ASP A 78 -11.24 -5.92 5.54
N GLY A 79 -12.16 -5.78 4.58
CA GLY A 79 -12.91 -6.90 4.02
C GLY A 79 -13.40 -6.61 2.61
N VAL A 80 -14.20 -7.52 2.06
CA VAL A 80 -14.68 -7.44 0.66
C VAL A 80 -15.62 -6.27 0.39
N ASN A 81 -16.16 -5.65 1.44
CA ASN A 81 -17.00 -4.46 1.34
C ASN A 81 -16.19 -3.18 1.02
N GLY A 82 -14.86 -3.28 1.04
CA GLY A 82 -13.96 -2.18 0.73
C GLY A 82 -13.76 -1.21 1.89
N PRO A 83 -13.44 0.07 1.62
CA PRO A 83 -13.07 1.04 2.65
C PRO A 83 -14.22 1.38 3.61
N ILE A 84 -13.89 1.71 4.85
CA ILE A 84 -14.82 2.10 5.92
C ILE A 84 -15.57 3.38 5.54
N SER A 85 -14.83 4.32 4.95
CA SER A 85 -15.38 5.57 4.45
C SER A 85 -14.75 5.87 3.09
N SER A 86 -15.59 6.24 2.13
CA SER A 86 -15.14 6.85 0.88
C SER A 86 -15.24 8.36 1.07
N GLY A 87 -14.09 9.02 1.21
CA GLY A 87 -14.01 10.46 1.46
C GLY A 87 -14.36 11.29 0.22
N PHE A 88 -15.23 12.29 0.45
CA PHE A 88 -15.53 13.40 -0.47
C PHE A 88 -14.64 14.59 -0.14
N GLY A 89 -13.87 15.10 -1.11
CA GLY A 89 -13.23 16.41 -0.99
C GLY A 89 -12.18 16.73 -2.06
N GLY A 90 -12.53 17.58 -3.04
CA GLY A 90 -11.59 18.08 -4.06
C GLY A 90 -11.48 17.20 -5.31
N THR A 91 -10.33 17.23 -5.97
CA THR A 91 -10.04 16.47 -7.21
C THR A 91 -9.49 15.07 -6.95
N ILE A 92 -9.23 14.70 -5.69
CA ILE A 92 -8.64 13.42 -5.29
C ILE A 92 -9.66 12.66 -4.44
N LEU A 93 -9.99 11.44 -4.86
CA LEU A 93 -10.79 10.52 -4.05
C LEU A 93 -9.84 9.78 -3.11
N GLN A 94 -10.05 9.97 -1.81
CA GLN A 94 -9.32 9.26 -0.75
C GLN A 94 -10.30 8.37 0.00
N SER A 95 -9.93 7.10 0.14
CA SER A 95 -10.67 6.11 0.90
C SER A 95 -9.95 5.80 2.21
N GLU A 96 -10.73 5.47 3.23
CA GLU A 96 -10.21 5.14 4.54
C GLU A 96 -10.36 3.64 4.81
N PHE A 97 -9.25 2.98 5.11
CA PHE A 97 -9.19 1.58 5.50
C PHE A 97 -8.89 1.42 7.00
N CYS A 98 -9.07 0.21 7.50
CA CYS A 98 -8.63 -0.21 8.82
C CYS A 98 -7.11 -0.35 8.89
N TYR A 99 -6.47 -0.72 7.77
CA TYR A 99 -5.05 -1.09 7.69
C TYR A 99 -4.70 -2.30 8.57
N ARG A 100 -5.72 -3.14 8.79
CA ARG A 100 -5.68 -4.38 9.56
C ARG A 100 -6.64 -5.33 8.86
N ALA A 101 -6.21 -6.55 8.60
CA ALA A 101 -7.04 -7.57 7.97
C ALA A 101 -6.94 -8.89 8.73
N ALA A 102 -8.06 -9.63 8.79
CA ALA A 102 -8.04 -11.01 9.26
C ALA A 102 -7.39 -11.86 8.17
N ALA A 103 -6.18 -12.32 8.41
CA ALA A 103 -5.32 -12.94 7.41
C ALA A 103 -5.13 -14.41 7.72
N ARG A 104 -5.15 -15.26 6.69
CA ARG A 104 -4.91 -16.70 6.85
C ARG A 104 -3.62 -16.97 7.64
N LYS A 105 -3.73 -17.76 8.71
CA LYS A 105 -2.57 -18.21 9.49
C LYS A 105 -1.68 -19.14 8.69
N GLY A 106 -0.37 -19.01 8.89
CA GLY A 106 0.64 -19.85 8.26
C GLY A 106 1.69 -19.02 7.57
N LYS A 107 2.34 -19.64 6.59
CA LYS A 107 3.45 -19.03 5.86
C LYS A 107 2.93 -18.17 4.71
N TRP A 108 3.42 -16.94 4.64
CA TRP A 108 3.15 -15.97 3.60
C TRP A 108 4.38 -15.79 2.72
N VAL A 109 4.25 -16.07 1.44
CA VAL A 109 5.27 -15.96 0.41
C VAL A 109 5.32 -14.52 -0.12
N VAL A 110 6.52 -14.05 -0.44
CA VAL A 110 6.78 -12.77 -1.09
C VAL A 110 7.48 -13.05 -2.42
N GLU A 111 6.78 -12.76 -3.50
CA GLU A 111 7.25 -12.88 -4.88
C GLU A 111 7.33 -11.50 -5.51
N ARG A 112 8.16 -11.36 -6.55
CA ARG A 112 8.16 -10.15 -7.38
C ARG A 112 7.56 -10.50 -8.74
N PHE A 113 7.00 -9.51 -9.41
CA PHE A 113 6.65 -9.66 -10.81
C PHE A 113 7.41 -8.64 -11.64
N VAL A 114 7.84 -9.09 -12.82
CA VAL A 114 8.66 -8.30 -13.74
C VAL A 114 7.93 -8.15 -15.06
N ASN A 115 8.06 -6.99 -15.67
CA ASN A 115 7.63 -6.81 -17.05
C ASN A 115 8.56 -7.61 -17.97
N SER A 116 8.00 -8.50 -18.78
CA SER A 116 8.80 -9.43 -19.59
C SER A 116 9.59 -8.74 -20.71
N GLU A 117 9.08 -7.63 -21.24
CA GLU A 117 9.68 -6.90 -22.37
C GLU A 117 10.88 -6.07 -21.90
N ASP A 118 10.67 -5.24 -20.89
CA ASP A 118 11.63 -4.24 -20.45
C ASP A 118 12.47 -4.68 -19.23
N LYS A 119 12.12 -5.82 -18.61
CA LYS A 119 12.84 -6.45 -17.49
C LYS A 119 12.99 -5.55 -16.26
N TRP A 120 12.04 -4.65 -16.04
CA TRP A 120 11.95 -3.88 -14.79
C TRP A 120 10.95 -4.55 -13.83
N VAL A 121 11.12 -4.28 -12.55
CA VAL A 121 10.30 -4.86 -11.48
C VAL A 121 8.99 -4.08 -11.37
N GLY A 122 7.88 -4.74 -11.69
CA GLY A 122 6.54 -4.17 -11.63
C GLY A 122 6.04 -3.94 -10.20
N GLY A 123 6.42 -4.84 -9.31
CA GLY A 123 6.04 -4.79 -7.91
C GLY A 123 6.18 -6.14 -7.23
N PHE A 124 5.33 -6.37 -6.22
CA PHE A 124 5.40 -7.52 -5.34
C PHE A 124 4.04 -8.17 -5.12
N ILE A 125 4.06 -9.48 -4.91
CA ILE A 125 2.90 -10.29 -4.52
C ILE A 125 3.22 -10.87 -3.15
N VAL A 126 2.37 -10.59 -2.17
CA VAL A 126 2.49 -11.12 -0.81
C VAL A 126 1.28 -11.99 -0.54
N HIS A 127 1.44 -13.30 -0.47
CA HIS A 127 0.30 -14.22 -0.44
C HIS A 127 0.53 -15.44 0.45
N HIS A 128 -0.53 -16.07 0.91
CA HIS A 128 -0.41 -17.31 1.67
C HIS A 128 0.14 -18.46 0.79
N GLU A 129 0.93 -19.37 1.37
CA GLU A 129 1.70 -20.40 0.64
C GLU A 129 0.85 -21.41 -0.15
N ASP A 130 -0.44 -21.55 0.19
CA ASP A 130 -1.38 -22.43 -0.50
C ASP A 130 -2.12 -21.74 -1.66
N ILE A 131 -1.82 -20.47 -1.94
CA ILE A 131 -2.35 -19.69 -3.05
C ILE A 131 -1.26 -19.46 -4.09
N SER A 132 -1.62 -19.49 -5.38
CA SER A 132 -0.70 -19.14 -6.46
C SER A 132 -0.57 -17.62 -6.60
N GLY A 133 0.62 -17.07 -6.39
CA GLY A 133 0.88 -15.65 -6.62
C GLY A 133 0.61 -15.22 -8.06
N LYS A 134 0.96 -16.08 -9.04
CA LYS A 134 0.64 -15.87 -10.46
C LYS A 134 -0.87 -15.74 -10.72
N GLU A 135 -1.70 -16.61 -10.13
CA GLU A 135 -3.16 -16.53 -10.28
C GLU A 135 -3.70 -15.21 -9.69
N LEU A 136 -3.20 -14.79 -8.53
CA LEU A 136 -3.57 -13.51 -7.92
C LEU A 136 -3.20 -12.33 -8.81
N LEU A 137 -1.98 -12.34 -9.39
CA LEU A 137 -1.52 -11.31 -10.30
C LEU A 137 -2.42 -11.21 -11.53
N GLU A 138 -2.74 -12.34 -12.17
CA GLU A 138 -3.62 -12.39 -13.34
C GLU A 138 -5.03 -11.86 -13.02
N ARG A 139 -5.58 -12.23 -11.86
CA ARG A 139 -6.89 -11.72 -11.40
C ARG A 139 -6.85 -10.20 -11.17
N CYS A 140 -5.86 -9.69 -10.45
CA CYS A 140 -5.71 -8.26 -10.19
C CYS A 140 -5.47 -7.47 -11.49
N SER A 141 -4.66 -8.00 -12.41
CA SER A 141 -4.43 -7.39 -13.72
C SER A 141 -5.69 -7.32 -14.57
N SER A 142 -6.53 -8.37 -14.55
CA SER A 142 -7.82 -8.35 -15.27
C SER A 142 -8.80 -7.28 -14.76
N ILE A 143 -8.67 -6.88 -13.49
CA ILE A 143 -9.47 -5.82 -12.87
C ILE A 143 -8.89 -4.45 -13.18
N GLY A 144 -7.57 -4.32 -13.11
CA GLY A 144 -6.85 -3.06 -13.22
C GLY A 144 -7.25 -2.05 -12.13
N ILE A 145 -7.17 -0.76 -12.47
CA ILE A 145 -7.57 0.33 -11.58
C ILE A 145 -9.10 0.37 -11.44
N SER A 146 -9.61 0.29 -10.21
CA SER A 146 -11.06 0.30 -9.94
C SER A 146 -11.45 1.25 -8.82
N LEU A 147 -11.44 2.55 -9.13
CA LEU A 147 -11.75 3.62 -8.16
C LEU A 147 -13.12 3.46 -7.47
N ALA A 148 -14.10 2.86 -8.16
CA ALA A 148 -15.45 2.65 -7.64
C ALA A 148 -15.72 1.22 -7.14
N GLN A 149 -14.72 0.34 -7.11
CA GLN A 149 -14.88 -1.09 -6.78
C GLN A 149 -15.98 -1.78 -7.61
N SER A 150 -16.17 -1.35 -8.85
CA SER A 150 -17.29 -1.77 -9.71
C SER A 150 -17.00 -3.02 -10.54
N HIS A 151 -15.81 -3.61 -10.38
CA HIS A 151 -15.40 -4.84 -11.07
C HIS A 151 -16.22 -6.07 -10.61
N GLU A 152 -16.18 -7.16 -11.37
CA GLU A 152 -17.02 -8.35 -11.11
C GLU A 152 -16.50 -9.22 -9.96
N ASP A 153 -15.19 -9.31 -9.78
CA ASP A 153 -14.57 -10.15 -8.76
C ASP A 153 -14.62 -9.48 -7.37
N LYS A 154 -15.75 -9.65 -6.69
CA LYS A 154 -16.01 -9.06 -5.37
C LYS A 154 -15.08 -9.53 -4.26
N GLN A 155 -14.15 -10.44 -4.52
CA GLN A 155 -13.12 -10.83 -3.56
C GLN A 155 -11.89 -9.91 -3.61
N ILE A 156 -11.84 -8.96 -4.55
CA ILE A 156 -10.70 -8.08 -4.73
C ILE A 156 -11.00 -6.64 -4.32
N VAL A 157 -10.20 -6.21 -3.35
CA VAL A 157 -9.92 -4.90 -2.79
C VAL A 157 -9.06 -3.93 -3.60
N TYR A 158 -9.51 -3.12 -4.57
CA TYR A 158 -8.58 -2.10 -5.14
C TYR A 158 -8.24 -1.03 -4.09
N VAL A 159 -6.97 -0.66 -3.97
CA VAL A 159 -6.48 0.36 -3.03
C VAL A 159 -5.70 1.41 -3.80
N ASN A 160 -6.18 2.65 -3.77
CA ASN A 160 -5.55 3.75 -4.49
C ASN A 160 -4.31 4.26 -3.74
N ARG A 161 -3.35 4.84 -4.46
CA ARG A 161 -2.12 5.44 -3.87
C ARG A 161 -2.41 6.36 -2.69
N TYR A 162 -3.49 7.14 -2.77
CA TYR A 162 -3.82 8.14 -1.76
C TYR A 162 -4.42 7.55 -0.48
N ASP A 163 -4.80 6.28 -0.51
CA ASP A 163 -5.54 5.64 0.57
C ASP A 163 -4.60 5.09 1.64
N TRP A 164 -3.33 4.83 1.32
CA TRP A 164 -2.38 4.15 2.22
C TRP A 164 -0.96 4.70 2.19
N SER A 165 -0.68 5.69 1.33
CA SER A 165 0.63 6.34 1.22
C SER A 165 0.79 7.55 2.16
N TRP A 166 1.78 8.43 1.96
CA TRP A 166 2.03 9.66 2.77
C TRP A 166 0.86 10.63 2.69
N HIS A 167 -0.02 10.44 1.73
CA HIS A 167 -1.26 11.18 1.63
C HIS A 167 -2.29 10.75 2.67
N SER A 168 -2.08 9.60 3.32
CA SER A 168 -2.80 9.14 4.49
C SER A 168 -1.99 9.48 5.75
N GLY A 169 -2.60 10.09 6.77
CA GLY A 169 -1.98 10.32 8.07
C GLY A 169 -1.02 11.51 8.20
N SER A 170 -0.30 11.58 9.31
CA SER A 170 0.60 12.69 9.66
C SER A 170 2.01 12.18 9.97
N SER A 171 3.03 12.72 9.30
CA SER A 171 4.45 12.45 9.61
C SER A 171 4.81 12.78 11.07
N THR A 172 4.10 13.74 11.67
CA THR A 172 4.24 14.07 13.09
C THR A 172 3.76 12.94 13.99
N GLU A 173 2.70 12.22 13.61
CA GLU A 173 2.24 11.04 14.35
C GLU A 173 3.26 9.92 14.31
N VAL A 174 3.83 9.63 13.13
CA VAL A 174 4.90 8.65 12.96
C VAL A 174 6.09 8.98 13.87
N GLY A 175 6.56 10.23 13.84
CA GLY A 175 7.67 10.67 14.68
C GLY A 175 7.37 10.59 16.18
N LYS A 176 6.12 10.87 16.60
CA LYS A 176 5.69 10.70 18.00
C LYS A 176 5.69 9.24 18.41
N GLU A 177 5.14 8.36 17.58
CA GLU A 177 5.06 6.93 17.87
C GLU A 177 6.47 6.33 17.99
N LEU A 178 7.37 6.58 17.04
CA LEU A 178 8.74 6.06 17.06
C LEU A 178 9.55 6.55 18.28
N LYS A 179 9.28 7.76 18.78
CA LYS A 179 9.91 8.29 20.00
C LYS A 179 9.58 7.44 21.24
N LEU A 180 8.36 6.90 21.32
CA LEU A 180 7.96 6.05 22.45
C LEU A 180 8.89 4.85 22.57
N TYR A 181 9.24 4.22 21.44
CA TYR A 181 10.14 3.06 21.39
C TYR A 181 11.63 3.41 21.59
N LYS A 182 12.10 4.62 21.27
CA LYS A 182 13.48 5.07 21.58
C LYS A 182 13.69 5.30 23.09
N SER A 183 12.68 5.81 23.79
CA SER A 183 12.80 6.33 25.16
C SER A 183 13.11 5.26 26.23
N HIS A 184 12.78 3.99 26.00
CA HIS A 184 12.97 2.91 26.97
C HIS A 184 14.43 2.44 27.14
N LYS A 185 15.41 2.99 26.39
CA LYS A 185 16.83 2.61 26.53
C LYS A 185 17.60 3.36 27.63
N LYS A 186 17.02 4.39 28.27
CA LYS A 186 17.72 5.21 29.29
C LYS A 186 17.01 5.20 30.65
N LYS A 187 17.21 4.14 31.45
CA LYS A 187 17.25 4.25 32.93
C LYS A 187 17.76 2.94 33.56
N LYS A 188 19.06 2.73 33.44
CA LYS A 188 19.84 2.00 34.44
C LYS A 188 21.18 2.71 34.54
N LYS A 189 21.14 3.92 35.09
CA LYS A 189 22.35 4.63 35.48
C LYS A 189 22.21 4.91 36.96
N ASP A 190 23.20 4.41 37.66
CA ASP A 190 23.30 4.24 39.10
C ASP A 190 22.94 5.50 39.87
N ASP A 191 22.35 5.28 41.04
CA ASP A 191 22.10 6.26 42.08
C ASP A 191 23.43 6.86 42.54
N ASP A 192 23.90 7.93 41.89
CA ASP A 192 24.95 8.80 42.42
C ASP A 192 24.60 10.26 42.10
N GLU A 193 24.02 10.88 43.13
CA GLU A 193 24.21 12.24 43.65
C GLU A 193 24.14 13.48 42.72
N ASP A 194 23.21 14.37 43.07
CA ASP A 194 23.32 15.83 43.07
C ASP A 194 23.49 16.61 41.74
N TYR A 195 22.66 16.33 40.73
CA TYR A 195 22.53 17.23 39.57
C TYR A 195 21.19 17.99 39.52
N ARG A 196 21.18 19.20 40.13
CA ARG A 196 20.22 20.28 39.86
C ARG A 196 20.69 21.05 38.63
N GLY A 197 20.04 20.89 37.47
CA GLY A 197 20.42 21.66 36.28
C GLY A 197 19.48 21.55 35.07
N SER A 198 18.62 22.57 34.94
CA SER A 198 17.93 23.09 33.74
C SER A 198 17.09 22.13 32.88
N ASP A 199 15.78 22.20 33.09
CA ASP A 199 14.71 21.81 32.15
C ASP A 199 14.68 22.74 30.92
N GLU A 200 15.70 22.67 30.07
CA GLU A 200 15.54 23.13 28.70
C GLU A 200 15.34 21.90 27.81
N GLU A 201 14.07 21.59 27.55
CA GLU A 201 13.60 20.74 26.45
C GLU A 201 14.14 21.31 25.14
N SER A 202 15.42 21.05 24.85
CA SER A 202 15.99 21.21 23.53
C SER A 202 15.31 20.19 22.64
N GLY A 203 14.30 20.67 21.92
CA GLY A 203 13.62 19.93 20.87
C GLY A 203 14.63 19.51 19.82
N SER A 204 15.25 18.35 20.01
CA SER A 204 15.88 17.61 18.93
C SER A 204 14.74 17.16 18.02
N GLY A 205 14.35 18.06 17.12
CA GLY A 205 13.48 17.74 16.01
C GLY A 205 14.00 16.48 15.37
N TYR A 206 13.12 15.50 15.18
CA TYR A 206 13.45 14.49 14.19
C TYR A 206 13.65 15.26 12.91
N ASP A 207 14.76 14.96 12.23
CA ASP A 207 14.98 15.49 10.91
C ASP A 207 13.77 15.08 10.08
N SER A 208 13.07 16.05 9.48
CA SER A 208 11.86 15.76 8.69
C SER A 208 12.16 14.71 7.63
N GLU A 209 13.40 14.68 7.14
CA GLU A 209 13.94 13.70 6.20
C GLU A 209 13.86 12.24 6.70
N GLU A 210 14.08 11.97 8.00
CA GLU A 210 14.03 10.59 8.53
C GLU A 210 12.59 10.07 8.56
N CYS A 211 11.63 10.95 8.91
CA CYS A 211 10.21 10.61 8.88
C CYS A 211 9.68 10.52 7.45
N GLU A 212 10.20 11.33 6.54
CA GLU A 212 9.85 11.28 5.12
C GLU A 212 10.27 9.93 4.53
N ARG A 213 11.50 9.46 4.71
CA ARG A 213 11.92 8.14 4.17
C ARG A 213 11.10 6.97 4.70
N LEU A 214 10.55 7.12 5.89
CA LEU A 214 9.84 6.07 6.61
C LEU A 214 8.38 5.88 6.23
N GLY A 215 7.72 6.97 5.81
CA GLY A 215 6.46 6.82 5.11
C GLY A 215 6.65 5.92 3.89
N GLY A 216 7.87 5.92 3.33
CA GLY A 216 8.44 5.12 2.24
C GLY A 216 7.51 4.32 1.34
N ASN A 217 7.12 3.23 1.93
CA ASN A 217 7.32 1.93 1.34
C ASN A 217 6.28 1.02 1.93
N PHE A 218 5.73 0.15 1.09
CA PHE A 218 4.76 -0.84 1.53
C PHE A 218 5.38 -1.78 2.56
N GLN A 219 4.65 -1.95 3.65
CA GLN A 219 4.97 -2.88 4.72
C GLN A 219 3.78 -3.77 4.99
N MET A 220 4.07 -5.01 5.37
CA MET A 220 3.06 -5.99 5.76
C MET A 220 3.63 -6.83 6.87
N ILE A 221 2.99 -6.83 8.04
CA ILE A 221 3.51 -7.47 9.26
C ILE A 221 2.41 -8.23 9.99
N ASP A 222 2.79 -9.34 10.63
CA ASP A 222 1.96 -10.00 11.64
C ASP A 222 1.61 -8.99 12.74
N ALA A 223 0.32 -8.79 13.00
CA ALA A 223 -0.17 -7.78 13.94
C ALA A 223 0.37 -7.99 15.36
N SER A 224 0.64 -9.23 15.79
CA SER A 224 1.22 -9.48 17.11
C SER A 224 2.67 -9.02 17.26
N GLU A 225 3.34 -8.72 16.15
CA GLU A 225 4.75 -8.31 16.12
C GLU A 225 4.93 -6.79 15.87
N TYR A 226 3.84 -6.01 15.91
CA TYR A 226 3.87 -4.56 15.76
C TYR A 226 4.92 -3.89 16.65
N ASP A 227 4.92 -4.17 17.96
CA ASP A 227 5.87 -3.54 18.90
C ASP A 227 7.33 -3.89 18.58
N SER A 228 7.58 -5.13 18.17
CA SER A 228 8.90 -5.61 17.75
C SER A 228 9.40 -4.84 16.53
N VAL A 229 8.54 -4.66 15.53
CA VAL A 229 8.84 -3.94 14.29
C VAL A 229 9.03 -2.46 14.57
N MET A 230 8.16 -1.82 15.35
CA MET A 230 8.29 -0.41 15.71
C MET A 230 9.57 -0.12 16.50
N LYS A 231 9.98 -1.04 17.38
CA LYS A 231 11.28 -0.96 18.08
C LYS A 231 12.45 -1.05 17.11
N LEU A 232 12.41 -1.94 16.12
CA LEU A 232 13.44 -2.03 15.09
C LEU A 232 13.51 -0.74 14.28
N LEU A 233 12.37 -0.28 13.75
CA LEU A 233 12.25 0.94 12.98
C LEU A 233 12.72 2.15 13.77
N SER A 234 12.44 2.22 15.08
CA SER A 234 12.95 3.30 15.94
C SER A 234 14.48 3.32 16.07
N SER A 235 15.19 2.28 15.64
CA SER A 235 16.65 2.17 15.78
C SER A 235 17.42 2.26 14.47
N LYS A 236 16.87 1.67 13.39
CA LYS A 236 17.47 1.69 12.06
C LYS A 236 16.37 1.53 11.02
N HIS A 237 16.40 2.40 10.02
CA HIS A 237 15.49 2.34 8.89
C HIS A 237 16.06 1.43 7.79
N PRO A 238 15.24 0.55 7.22
CA PRO A 238 15.60 -0.15 6.00
C PRO A 238 15.57 0.82 4.82
N GLU A 239 16.63 0.80 4.01
CA GLU A 239 16.70 1.50 2.72
C GLU A 239 16.41 0.55 1.55
N GLU A 240 16.38 -0.75 1.81
CA GLU A 240 16.20 -1.82 0.84
C GLU A 240 15.04 -2.73 1.27
N CYS A 241 14.59 -3.59 0.36
CA CYS A 241 13.67 -4.66 0.72
C CYS A 241 14.27 -5.50 1.85
N ILE A 242 13.54 -5.63 2.97
CA ILE A 242 13.96 -6.46 4.09
C ILE A 242 12.80 -7.29 4.61
N GLN A 243 13.13 -8.31 5.39
CA GLN A 243 12.16 -9.00 6.21
C GLN A 243 12.33 -8.63 7.67
N TYR A 244 11.20 -8.49 8.34
CA TYR A 244 11.17 -8.30 9.77
C TYR A 244 11.33 -9.62 10.49
N ARG A 245 12.03 -9.57 11.62
CA ARG A 245 12.25 -10.73 12.48
C ARG A 245 11.80 -10.39 13.90
N ALA A 246 10.92 -11.23 14.42
CA ALA A 246 10.49 -11.19 15.80
C ALA A 246 11.67 -11.48 16.75
N PRO A 247 11.59 -11.12 18.04
CA PRO A 247 12.60 -11.47 19.04
C PRO A 247 12.85 -12.98 19.18
N SER A 248 11.84 -13.79 18.87
CA SER A 248 11.92 -15.25 18.81
C SER A 248 12.83 -15.77 17.69
N GLY A 249 13.16 -14.92 16.72
CA GLY A 249 13.87 -15.28 15.51
C GLY A 249 12.95 -15.63 14.34
N THR A 250 11.63 -15.71 14.52
CA THR A 250 10.68 -15.97 13.43
C THR A 250 10.56 -14.75 12.51
N LEU A 251 10.48 -14.97 11.19
CA LEU A 251 10.19 -13.91 10.24
C LEU A 251 8.72 -13.53 10.36
N CYS A 252 8.40 -12.25 10.54
CA CYS A 252 7.05 -11.80 10.90
C CYS A 252 6.49 -10.70 9.99
N GLY A 253 7.18 -10.38 8.90
CA GLY A 253 6.70 -9.40 7.96
C GLY A 253 7.75 -9.00 6.94
N VAL A 254 7.38 -8.06 6.09
CA VAL A 254 8.20 -7.57 4.99
C VAL A 254 8.10 -6.06 4.85
N HIS A 255 9.20 -5.47 4.41
CA HIS A 255 9.32 -4.12 3.89
C HIS A 255 9.74 -4.25 2.43
N VAL A 256 8.94 -3.73 1.50
CA VAL A 256 9.29 -3.74 0.07
C VAL A 256 9.51 -2.30 -0.40
N CYS A 257 10.59 -2.10 -1.16
CA CYS A 257 10.96 -0.81 -1.73
C CYS A 257 10.87 -0.90 -3.25
N GLY A 258 10.18 0.06 -3.87
CA GLY A 258 10.29 0.36 -5.29
C GLY A 258 11.30 1.48 -5.56
N GLU A 259 11.73 1.63 -6.82
CA GLU A 259 12.54 2.79 -7.22
C GLU A 259 11.71 4.08 -7.31
N ASP A 260 10.40 3.95 -7.58
CA ASP A 260 9.45 5.05 -7.69
C ASP A 260 8.20 4.76 -6.84
N THR A 261 8.11 5.38 -5.67
CA THR A 261 6.96 5.18 -4.77
C THR A 261 5.89 6.27 -4.93
N GLU A 262 5.98 7.13 -5.95
CA GLU A 262 5.03 8.24 -6.13
C GLU A 262 3.64 7.77 -6.57
N TYR A 263 3.60 6.65 -7.32
CA TYR A 263 2.39 6.18 -7.98
C TYR A 263 2.02 4.72 -7.65
N GLU A 264 2.18 4.36 -6.38
CA GLU A 264 1.93 3.01 -5.88
C GLU A 264 0.45 2.60 -5.87
N LEU A 265 0.13 1.38 -6.31
CA LEU A 265 -1.22 0.82 -6.27
C LEU A 265 -1.24 -0.51 -5.52
N GLY A 266 -2.40 -0.87 -4.95
CA GLY A 266 -2.56 -2.11 -4.21
C GLY A 266 -3.87 -2.83 -4.53
N TRP A 267 -3.87 -4.15 -4.38
CA TRP A 267 -5.06 -4.98 -4.42
C TRP A 267 -5.03 -5.96 -3.26
N LEU A 268 -6.01 -5.86 -2.36
CA LEU A 268 -6.25 -6.86 -1.31
C LEU A 268 -7.08 -8.00 -1.89
N VAL A 269 -6.66 -9.25 -1.70
CA VAL A 269 -7.39 -10.42 -2.22
C VAL A 269 -7.87 -11.31 -1.08
N PHE A 270 -9.18 -11.53 -1.02
CA PHE A 270 -9.86 -12.32 0.00
C PHE A 270 -10.25 -13.70 -0.53
N SER A 271 -10.41 -14.68 0.35
CA SER A 271 -10.71 -16.07 -0.05
C SER A 271 -12.18 -16.31 -0.43
N GLY A 272 -13.05 -15.33 -0.22
CA GLY A 272 -14.51 -15.50 -0.28
C GLY A 272 -15.10 -16.27 0.92
N LYS A 273 -14.29 -16.55 1.94
CA LYS A 273 -14.71 -17.19 3.20
C LYS A 273 -14.46 -16.25 4.39
N LYS A 274 -15.14 -16.53 5.49
CA LYS A 274 -14.85 -15.91 6.79
C LYS A 274 -13.63 -16.55 7.44
N HIS A 275 -12.85 -15.77 8.17
CA HIS A 275 -11.67 -16.24 8.88
C HIS A 275 -12.06 -17.19 10.03
N SER A 276 -11.26 -18.23 10.30
CA SER A 276 -11.59 -19.24 11.32
C SER A 276 -11.64 -18.65 12.74
N ASP A 277 -10.73 -17.72 13.02
CA ASP A 277 -10.57 -17.13 14.36
C ASP A 277 -11.29 -15.79 14.50
N PHE A 278 -11.73 -15.21 13.38
CA PHE A 278 -12.44 -13.93 13.29
C PHE A 278 -13.68 -14.11 12.39
N PRO A 279 -14.71 -14.83 12.85
CA PRO A 279 -15.81 -15.32 12.01
C PRO A 279 -16.68 -14.21 11.39
N GLU A 280 -16.62 -12.99 11.92
CA GLU A 280 -17.25 -11.80 11.34
C GLU A 280 -16.47 -11.21 10.16
N SER A 281 -15.18 -11.55 10.05
CA SER A 281 -14.22 -10.91 9.15
C SER A 281 -13.93 -11.78 7.94
N ASP A 282 -13.75 -11.16 6.77
CA ASP A 282 -13.34 -11.86 5.55
C ASP A 282 -11.86 -12.25 5.65
N GLU A 283 -11.51 -13.45 5.18
CA GLU A 283 -10.13 -13.94 5.23
C GLU A 283 -9.30 -13.39 4.06
N LEU A 284 -8.30 -12.57 4.38
CA LEU A 284 -7.26 -12.11 3.46
C LEU A 284 -6.30 -13.26 3.15
N ILE A 285 -6.00 -13.43 1.86
CA ILE A 285 -5.09 -14.49 1.37
C ILE A 285 -3.97 -13.97 0.47
N GLY A 286 -4.03 -12.71 0.05
CA GLY A 286 -3.01 -12.11 -0.78
C GLY A 286 -3.12 -10.60 -0.89
N VAL A 287 -2.00 -9.99 -1.24
CA VAL A 287 -1.89 -8.60 -1.64
C VAL A 287 -1.02 -8.52 -2.89
N VAL A 288 -1.51 -7.84 -3.91
CA VAL A 288 -0.69 -7.42 -5.06
C VAL A 288 -0.37 -5.95 -4.88
N TYR A 289 0.90 -5.60 -4.92
CA TYR A 289 1.39 -4.23 -4.79
C TYR A 289 2.17 -3.87 -6.06
N ASP A 290 1.70 -2.85 -6.76
CA ASP A 290 2.33 -2.28 -7.96
C ASP A 290 3.09 -1.02 -7.55
N SER A 291 4.40 -1.04 -7.73
CA SER A 291 5.29 0.05 -7.35
C SER A 291 5.55 1.04 -8.49
N SER A 292 4.66 1.12 -9.48
CA SER A 292 4.94 1.84 -10.73
C SER A 292 3.71 2.35 -11.48
N TYR A 293 2.52 2.20 -10.90
CA TYR A 293 1.22 2.61 -11.43
C TYR A 293 0.66 1.81 -12.60
N CYS A 294 1.51 1.35 -13.51
CA CYS A 294 1.11 0.74 -14.76
C CYS A 294 1.63 -0.69 -14.93
N ALA A 295 2.24 -1.28 -13.90
CA ALA A 295 2.77 -2.63 -13.97
C ALA A 295 1.69 -3.72 -13.98
N LEU A 296 0.41 -3.40 -14.10
CA LEU A 296 -0.62 -4.40 -14.39
C LEU A 296 -1.23 -4.28 -15.79
N GLU A 297 -0.80 -3.31 -16.61
CA GLU A 297 -1.32 -3.07 -17.96
C GLU A 297 -0.57 -3.85 -19.08
N GLY A 298 0.55 -4.50 -18.76
CA GLY A 298 1.41 -5.23 -19.70
C GLY A 298 1.44 -6.77 -19.53
N ASP A 299 2.43 -7.41 -20.14
CA ASP A 299 2.74 -8.83 -19.92
C ASP A 299 3.75 -8.97 -18.77
N PHE A 300 3.46 -9.85 -17.82
CA PHE A 300 4.25 -10.04 -16.61
C PHE A 300 4.61 -11.50 -16.35
N GLU A 301 5.78 -11.69 -15.75
CA GLU A 301 6.23 -12.96 -15.21
C GLU A 301 6.49 -12.83 -13.72
N VAL A 302 6.11 -13.85 -12.95
CA VAL A 302 6.41 -13.94 -11.52
C VAL A 302 7.79 -14.58 -11.35
N GLU A 303 8.65 -13.95 -10.55
CA GLU A 303 10.03 -14.41 -10.25
C GLU A 303 10.24 -14.78 -8.78
#